data_AF-A0A949KPT3-F1
#
_entry.id   AF-A0A949KPT3-F1
#
_cell.length_a   1.000
_cell.length_b   1.000
_cell.length_c   1.000
_cell.angle_alpha   90.00
_cell.angle_beta   90.00
_cell.angle_gamma   90.00
#
_symmetry.space_group_name_H-M   'P 1'
#
loop_
_entity.id
_entity.type
_entity.pdbx_description
1 polymer ?
#
loop_
_entity_poly.entity_id
_entity_poly.type
_entity_poly.pdbx_seq_one_letter_code
_entity_poly.pdbx_strand_id
1 'polypeptide(L)'
;MFGCLGATMLLMILLTAAQAPAAQRWQGSIQGLACVTQGKVCPINMEDPLIALEKTFVLLLADGSWYYLPNLDRAILARHLNRPVAVEGVLEAGSKAIMVNKLLVKRGDDWREAWSPEMERELLEQLQGWGQGKRE
;
A
#
# COMPACT_ATOMS: atom_id res chain seq x y z
N MET A 1 -49.36 -27.09 -15.08
CA MET A 1 -48.49 -26.98 -13.88
C MET A 1 -47.05 -26.59 -14.27
N PHE A 2 -46.85 -25.42 -14.91
CA PHE A 2 -45.53 -24.99 -15.43
C PHE A 2 -45.21 -23.52 -15.09
N GLY A 3 -45.82 -22.95 -14.04
CA GLY A 3 -45.79 -21.50 -13.78
C GLY A 3 -44.82 -21.00 -12.69
N CYS A 4 -44.16 -21.89 -11.93
CA CYS A 4 -43.38 -21.49 -10.75
C CYS A 4 -41.85 -21.56 -10.91
N LEU A 5 -41.35 -22.11 -12.03
CA LEU A 5 -39.91 -22.31 -12.24
C LEU A 5 -39.20 -21.08 -12.86
N GLY A 6 -39.94 -20.17 -13.51
CA GLY A 6 -39.34 -18.99 -14.14
C GLY A 6 -39.04 -17.85 -13.16
N ALA A 7 -39.87 -17.67 -12.12
CA ALA A 7 -39.74 -16.57 -11.17
C ALA A 7 -38.59 -16.77 -10.16
N THR A 8 -38.26 -18.02 -9.85
CA THR A 8 -37.17 -18.38 -8.92
C THR A 8 -35.79 -18.26 -9.56
N MET A 9 -35.68 -18.42 -10.88
CA MET A 9 -34.41 -18.29 -11.61
C MET A 9 -33.99 -16.83 -11.80
N LEU A 10 -34.95 -15.89 -11.93
CA LEU A 10 -34.67 -14.46 -12.05
C LEU A 10 -34.18 -13.83 -10.73
N LEU A 11 -34.60 -14.37 -9.58
CA LEU A 11 -34.24 -13.85 -8.26
C LEU A 11 -32.80 -14.23 -7.84
N MET A 12 -32.24 -15.33 -8.34
CA MET A 12 -30.85 -15.71 -8.05
C MET A 12 -29.80 -14.88 -8.81
N ILE A 13 -30.17 -14.22 -9.91
CA ILE A 13 -29.22 -13.44 -10.72
C ILE A 13 -28.90 -12.07 -10.06
N LEU A 14 -29.80 -11.54 -9.24
CA LEU A 14 -29.68 -10.22 -8.60
C LEU A 14 -28.79 -10.19 -7.33
N LEU A 15 -28.35 -11.34 -6.80
CA LEU A 15 -27.50 -11.39 -5.60
C LEU A 15 -25.99 -11.40 -5.88
N THR A 16 -25.57 -11.33 -7.14
CA THR A 16 -24.15 -11.10 -7.48
C THR A 16 -23.83 -9.60 -7.44
N ALA A 17 -24.12 -8.94 -6.32
CA ALA A 17 -23.54 -7.64 -6.04
C ALA A 17 -22.02 -7.82 -6.03
N ALA A 18 -21.34 -7.23 -7.02
CA ALA A 18 -19.89 -7.24 -7.10
C ALA A 18 -19.35 -6.63 -5.80
N GLN A 19 -18.84 -7.48 -4.91
CA GLN A 19 -18.20 -7.03 -3.69
C GLN A 19 -16.94 -6.29 -4.12
N ALA A 20 -16.92 -4.96 -3.91
CA ALA A 20 -15.71 -4.19 -4.08
C ALA A 20 -14.63 -4.84 -3.20
N PRO A 21 -13.40 -5.02 -3.71
CA PRO A 21 -12.35 -5.68 -2.96
C PRO A 21 -12.11 -4.90 -1.66
N ALA A 22 -12.33 -5.58 -0.53
CA ALA A 22 -12.20 -4.99 0.78
C ALA A 22 -10.73 -4.65 1.04
N ALA A 23 -10.50 -3.48 1.64
CA ALA A 23 -9.16 -3.13 2.12
C ALA A 23 -8.73 -4.13 3.21
N GLN A 24 -7.50 -4.63 3.10
CA GLN A 24 -6.91 -5.56 4.06
C GLN A 24 -5.67 -4.91 4.70
N ARG A 25 -5.18 -5.53 5.77
CA ARG A 25 -3.99 -5.10 6.49
C ARG A 25 -2.88 -6.14 6.34
N TRP A 26 -1.72 -5.70 5.87
CA TRP A 26 -0.50 -6.50 5.77
C TRP A 26 0.58 -5.95 6.70
N GLN A 27 1.35 -6.81 7.34
CA GLN A 27 2.44 -6.43 8.24
C GLN A 27 3.74 -7.06 7.78
N GLY A 28 4.79 -6.26 7.68
CA GLY A 28 6.06 -6.69 7.14
C GLY A 28 7.14 -5.63 7.26
N SER A 29 8.09 -5.65 6.35
CA SER A 29 9.15 -4.64 6.25
C SER A 29 9.31 -4.14 4.82
N ILE A 30 9.73 -2.89 4.66
CA ILE A 30 10.10 -2.37 3.34
C ILE A 30 11.51 -2.85 3.02
N GLN A 31 11.66 -3.50 1.87
CA GLN A 31 12.91 -4.13 1.42
C GLN A 31 13.22 -3.77 -0.03
N GLY A 32 14.49 -3.80 -0.39
CA GLY A 32 14.92 -3.66 -1.78
C GLY A 32 14.41 -4.82 -2.63
N LEU A 33 13.79 -4.52 -3.78
CA LEU A 33 13.29 -5.53 -4.70
C LEU A 33 14.39 -6.52 -5.11
N ALA A 34 15.61 -6.03 -5.37
CA ALA A 34 16.71 -6.86 -5.81
C ALA A 34 17.12 -7.89 -4.75
N CYS A 35 17.13 -7.53 -3.47
CA CYS A 35 17.44 -8.49 -2.40
C CYS A 35 16.35 -9.56 -2.30
N VAL A 36 15.08 -9.12 -2.26
CA VAL A 36 13.91 -10.00 -2.08
C VAL A 36 13.80 -11.01 -3.21
N THR A 37 13.93 -10.56 -4.45
CA THR A 37 13.85 -11.43 -5.65
C THR A 37 15.02 -12.40 -5.77
N GLN A 38 16.17 -12.06 -5.19
CA GLN A 38 17.34 -12.95 -5.12
C GLN A 38 17.32 -13.88 -3.90
N GLY A 39 16.32 -13.79 -3.01
CA GLY A 39 16.27 -14.55 -1.77
C GLY A 39 17.41 -14.20 -0.79
N LYS A 40 17.93 -12.97 -0.89
CA LYS A 40 19.03 -12.47 -0.04
C LYS A 40 18.50 -11.47 0.98
N VAL A 41 19.17 -11.42 2.12
CA VAL A 41 18.97 -10.36 3.11
C VAL A 41 19.53 -9.05 2.55
N CYS A 42 18.77 -7.96 2.62
CA CYS A 42 19.30 -6.66 2.21
C CYS A 42 20.44 -6.21 3.13
N PRO A 43 21.46 -5.52 2.58
CA PRO A 43 22.54 -4.94 3.37
C PRO A 43 22.03 -4.07 4.54
N ILE A 44 22.57 -4.30 5.73
CA ILE A 44 22.30 -3.53 6.95
C ILE A 44 23.42 -2.50 7.15
N ASN A 45 23.08 -1.28 7.59
CA ASN A 45 24.01 -0.15 7.73
C ASN A 45 24.61 0.34 6.38
N MET A 46 23.99 -0.05 5.27
CA MET A 46 24.31 0.36 3.91
C MET A 46 23.05 0.84 3.19
N GLU A 47 22.11 1.40 3.95
CA GLU A 47 20.80 1.84 3.47
C GLU A 47 20.96 2.91 2.40
N ASP A 48 21.79 3.92 2.59
CA ASP A 48 21.97 5.01 1.61
C ASP A 48 22.53 4.50 0.27
N PRO A 49 23.61 3.70 0.22
CA PRO A 49 24.05 3.04 -1.01
C PRO A 49 22.97 2.15 -1.64
N LEU A 50 22.24 1.37 -0.84
CA LEU A 50 21.15 0.54 -1.35
C LEU A 50 20.04 1.41 -1.95
N ILE A 51 19.67 2.52 -1.29
CA ILE A 51 18.66 3.48 -1.76
C ILE A 51 19.07 4.16 -3.06
N ALA A 52 20.36 4.42 -3.23
CA ALA A 52 20.90 5.03 -4.44
C ALA A 52 20.87 4.07 -5.66
N LEU A 53 21.06 2.77 -5.43
CA LEU A 53 21.16 1.76 -6.49
C LEU A 53 19.84 1.06 -6.80
N GLU A 54 18.97 0.92 -5.81
CA GLU A 54 17.72 0.18 -5.92
C GLU A 54 16.66 1.01 -6.68
N LYS A 55 16.06 0.39 -7.70
CA LYS A 55 15.05 1.08 -8.53
C LYS A 55 13.73 1.25 -7.78
N THR A 56 13.36 0.27 -6.97
CA THR A 56 12.12 0.29 -6.20
C THR A 56 12.19 -0.65 -5.00
N PHE A 57 11.29 -0.43 -4.04
CA PHE A 57 11.17 -1.23 -2.83
C PHE A 57 9.81 -1.92 -2.80
N VAL A 58 9.73 -2.97 -2.00
CA VAL A 58 8.54 -3.80 -1.84
C VAL A 58 8.24 -4.02 -0.36
N LEU A 59 7.00 -4.35 -0.05
CA LEU A 59 6.63 -4.91 1.24
C LEU A 59 6.99 -6.40 1.25
N LEU A 60 7.87 -6.83 2.15
CA LEU A 60 8.17 -8.22 2.43
C LEU A 60 7.43 -8.67 3.70
N LEU A 61 6.61 -9.71 3.60
CA LEU A 61 5.90 -10.32 4.73
C LEU A 61 6.74 -11.41 5.40
N ALA A 62 6.34 -11.80 6.61
CA ALA A 62 7.03 -12.81 7.41
C ALA A 62 7.05 -14.21 6.75
N ASP A 63 6.08 -14.52 5.89
CA ASP A 63 6.00 -15.78 5.12
C ASP A 63 6.87 -15.77 3.85
N GLY A 64 7.62 -14.68 3.62
CA GLY A 64 8.47 -14.49 2.44
C GLY A 64 7.72 -14.01 1.18
N SER A 65 6.39 -13.88 1.24
CA SER A 65 5.64 -13.22 0.18
C SER A 65 5.96 -11.73 0.14
N TRP A 66 5.85 -11.14 -1.04
CA TRP A 66 6.18 -9.74 -1.25
C TRP A 66 5.27 -9.09 -2.28
N TYR A 67 5.07 -7.77 -2.10
CA TYR A 67 4.13 -6.96 -2.87
C TYR A 67 4.71 -5.58 -3.21
N TYR A 68 4.46 -5.12 -4.44
CA TYR A 68 4.65 -3.74 -4.87
C TYR A 68 3.63 -2.82 -4.22
N LEU A 69 4.04 -1.57 -3.96
CA LEU A 69 3.20 -0.51 -3.41
C LEU A 69 3.20 0.68 -4.40
N PRO A 70 2.58 0.54 -5.58
CA PRO A 70 2.84 1.41 -6.74
C PRO A 70 2.37 2.86 -6.57
N ASN A 71 1.48 3.14 -5.61
CA ASN A 71 1.02 4.49 -5.32
C ASN A 71 1.81 5.17 -4.19
N LEU A 72 2.83 4.52 -3.63
CA LEU A 72 3.80 5.17 -2.76
C LEU A 72 5.00 5.62 -3.57
N ASP A 73 5.38 6.88 -3.42
CA ASP A 73 6.62 7.37 -3.98
C ASP A 73 7.82 6.60 -3.41
N ARG A 74 8.85 6.39 -4.26
CA ARG A 74 10.07 5.68 -3.88
C ARG A 74 10.75 6.30 -2.66
N ALA A 75 10.68 7.63 -2.48
CA ALA A 75 11.27 8.31 -1.33
C ALA A 75 10.50 8.05 -0.03
N ILE A 76 9.21 7.75 -0.08
CA ILE A 76 8.44 7.31 1.11
C ILE A 76 8.91 5.92 1.51
N LEU A 77 8.97 4.99 0.55
CA LEU A 77 9.45 3.63 0.80
C LEU A 77 10.88 3.62 1.36
N ALA A 78 11.79 4.37 0.75
CA ALA A 78 13.18 4.51 1.19
C ALA A 78 13.31 4.98 2.64
N ARG A 79 12.47 5.94 3.08
CA ARG A 79 12.44 6.44 4.47
C ARG A 79 12.08 5.36 5.51
N HIS A 80 11.49 4.26 5.07
CA HIS A 80 11.04 3.15 5.91
C HIS A 80 11.78 1.84 5.61
N LEU A 81 12.85 1.88 4.81
CA LEU A 81 13.69 0.72 4.49
C LEU A 81 14.16 0.01 5.77
N ASN A 82 14.11 -1.33 5.76
CA ASN A 82 14.49 -2.21 6.86
C ASN A 82 13.71 -2.02 8.17
N ARG A 83 12.61 -1.26 8.17
CA ARG A 83 11.79 -1.02 9.37
C ARG A 83 10.46 -1.79 9.30
N PRO A 84 9.92 -2.23 10.45
CA PRO A 84 8.58 -2.79 10.51
C PRO A 84 7.53 -1.75 10.10
N VAL A 85 6.65 -2.15 9.19
CA VAL A 85 5.52 -1.34 8.72
C VAL A 85 4.24 -2.18 8.70
N ALA A 86 3.10 -1.51 8.75
CA ALA A 86 1.83 -2.09 8.38
C ALA A 86 1.23 -1.29 7.22
N VAL A 87 0.65 -1.98 6.24
CA VAL A 87 0.02 -1.40 5.07
C VAL A 87 -1.45 -1.77 5.11
N GLU A 88 -2.33 -0.79 4.99
CA GLU A 88 -3.75 -1.00 4.74
C GLU A 88 -4.05 -0.59 3.29
N GLY A 89 -4.75 -1.43 2.54
CA GLY A 89 -4.95 -1.21 1.12
C GLY A 89 -5.69 -2.33 0.41
N VAL A 90 -5.74 -2.27 -0.91
CA VAL A 90 -6.44 -3.25 -1.76
C VAL A 90 -5.42 -3.97 -2.63
N LEU A 91 -5.45 -5.30 -2.61
CA LEU A 91 -4.63 -6.11 -3.53
C LEU A 91 -5.27 -6.10 -4.92
N GLU A 92 -4.51 -5.64 -5.91
CA GLU A 92 -4.95 -5.60 -7.31
C GLU A 92 -5.05 -7.02 -7.88
N ALA A 93 -6.23 -7.35 -8.43
CA ALA A 93 -6.55 -8.68 -8.90
C ALA A 93 -5.54 -9.19 -9.95
N GLY A 94 -5.05 -10.41 -9.74
CA GLY A 94 -4.09 -11.05 -10.66
C GLY A 94 -2.68 -10.47 -10.63
N SER A 95 -2.34 -9.62 -9.66
CA SER A 95 -1.04 -8.95 -9.56
C SER A 95 -0.37 -9.14 -8.19
N LYS A 96 0.86 -8.64 -8.05
CA LYS A 96 1.56 -8.47 -6.78
C LYS A 96 1.55 -7.01 -6.31
N ALA A 97 0.52 -6.22 -6.63
CA ALA A 97 0.45 -4.81 -6.27
C ALA A 97 -0.65 -4.55 -5.24
N ILE A 98 -0.31 -3.84 -4.16
CA ILE A 98 -1.27 -3.35 -3.18
C ILE A 98 -1.42 -1.85 -3.39
N MET A 99 -2.63 -1.41 -3.75
CA MET A 99 -3.00 0.00 -3.72
C MET A 99 -3.19 0.43 -2.27
N VAL A 100 -2.26 1.22 -1.77
CA VAL A 100 -2.18 1.56 -0.35
C VAL A 100 -3.13 2.70 -0.01
N ASN A 101 -3.98 2.46 0.98
CA ASN A 101 -4.81 3.49 1.61
C ASN A 101 -4.06 4.15 2.77
N LYS A 102 -3.31 3.36 3.57
CA LYS A 102 -2.50 3.85 4.69
C LYS A 102 -1.20 3.09 4.85
N LEU A 103 -0.12 3.83 5.07
CA LEU A 103 1.14 3.31 5.57
C LEU A 103 1.26 3.65 7.06
N LEU A 104 1.47 2.64 7.88
CA LEU A 104 1.61 2.75 9.33
C LEU A 104 3.01 2.33 9.74
N VAL A 105 3.62 3.09 10.65
CA VAL A 105 4.95 2.81 11.20
C VAL A 105 4.87 2.67 12.71
N LYS A 106 5.71 1.79 13.26
CA LYS A 106 5.76 1.59 14.70
C LYS A 106 6.49 2.74 15.39
N ARG A 107 5.87 3.33 16.42
CA ARG A 107 6.43 4.41 17.26
C ARG A 107 6.21 4.03 18.73
N GLY A 108 7.23 3.43 19.34
CA GLY A 108 7.06 2.75 20.64
C GLY A 108 6.16 1.53 20.46
N ASP A 109 5.08 1.46 21.24
CA ASP A 109 4.10 0.38 21.16
C ASP A 109 2.95 0.64 20.17
N ASP A 110 2.83 1.89 19.69
CA ASP A 110 1.72 2.30 18.83
C ASP A 110 2.07 2.25 17.33
N TRP A 111 1.05 1.99 16.52
CA TRP A 111 1.09 2.18 15.07
C TRP A 111 0.58 3.58 14.72
N ARG A 112 1.41 4.38 14.05
CA ARG A 112 1.04 5.72 13.59
C ARG A 112 1.04 5.82 12.08
N GLU A 113 0.08 6.55 11.54
CA GLU A 113 -0.01 6.85 10.12
C GLU A 113 1.20 7.70 9.71
N ALA A 114 1.97 7.19 8.74
CA ALA A 114 3.10 7.87 8.15
C ALA A 114 2.75 8.50 6.81
N TRP A 115 1.77 7.91 6.11
CA TRP A 115 1.33 8.36 4.79
C TRP A 115 -0.06 7.80 4.45
N SER A 116 -0.85 8.59 3.70
CA SER A 116 -2.04 8.18 2.98
C SER A 116 -2.28 9.12 1.79
N PRO A 117 -3.08 8.70 0.78
CA PRO A 117 -3.49 9.60 -0.31
C PRO A 117 -4.24 10.85 0.19
N GLU A 118 -4.93 10.75 1.33
CA GLU A 118 -5.60 11.86 2.00
C GLU A 118 -4.59 12.95 2.39
N MET A 119 -3.50 12.57 3.06
CA MET A 119 -2.44 13.50 3.48
C MET A 119 -1.81 14.23 2.30
N GLU A 120 -1.63 13.57 1.15
CA GLU A 120 -1.12 14.23 -0.06
C GLU A 120 -2.12 15.24 -0.62
N ARG A 121 -3.41 14.92 -0.63
CA ARG A 121 -4.46 15.83 -1.07
C ARG A 121 -4.56 17.05 -0.18
N GLU A 122 -4.57 16.85 1.14
CA GLU A 122 -4.59 17.95 2.13
C GLU A 122 -3.37 18.86 1.96
N LEU A 123 -2.17 18.29 1.77
CA LEU A 123 -0.96 19.09 1.53
C LEU A 123 -1.04 19.88 0.22
N LEU A 124 -1.57 19.30 -0.85
CA LEU A 124 -1.75 19.99 -2.12
C LEU A 124 -2.69 21.20 -1.98
N GLU A 125 -3.80 21.05 -1.27
CA GLU A 125 -4.74 22.15 -0.98
C GLU A 125 -4.05 23.26 -0.17
N GLN A 126 -3.26 22.90 0.84
CA GLN A 126 -2.47 23.87 1.61
C GLN A 126 -1.46 24.62 0.75
N LEU A 127 -0.76 23.92 -0.15
CA LEU A 127 0.24 24.52 -1.05
C LEU A 127 -0.38 25.46 -2.07
N GLN A 128 -1.62 25.22 -2.51
CA GLN A 128 -2.33 26.16 -3.39
C GLN A 128 -2.63 27.51 -2.71
N GLY A 129 -2.87 27.50 -1.39
CA GLY A 129 -2.99 28.71 -0.58
C GLY A 129 -1.65 29.29 -0.11
N TRP A 130 -0.55 28.54 -0.26
CA TRP A 130 0.76 28.93 0.24
C TRP A 130 1.37 30.07 -0.58
N GLY A 131 1.92 31.07 0.11
CA GLY A 131 2.52 32.26 -0.54
C GLY A 131 1.54 33.37 -0.91
N GLN A 132 0.24 33.24 -0.62
CA GLN A 132 -0.76 34.29 -0.83
C GLN A 132 -0.82 35.34 0.31
N GLY A 133 0.02 35.21 1.34
CA GLY A 133 0.22 36.26 2.35
C GLY A 133 0.99 37.43 1.74
N LYS A 134 0.50 38.66 1.94
CA LYS A 134 1.26 39.89 1.62
C LYS A 134 2.62 39.77 2.31
N ARG A 135 3.70 39.91 1.52
CA ARG A 135 5.00 40.29 2.06
C ARG A 135 4.82 41.70 2.62
N GLU A 136 4.76 41.82 3.95
CA GLU A 136 4.86 43.12 4.64
C GLU A 136 6.23 43.76 4.41
#